data_AF-A0A5C3KBQ6-F1
#
_entry.id   AF-A0A5C3KBQ6-F1
#
_cell.length_a   1.000
_cell.length_b   1.000
_cell.length_c   1.000
_cell.angle_alpha   90.00
_cell.angle_beta   90.00
_cell.angle_gamma   90.00
#
_symmetry.space_group_name_H-M   'P 1'
#
loop_
_entity.id
_entity.type
_entity.pdbx_description
1 polymer ?
#
loop_
_entity_poly.entity_id
_entity_poly.type
_entity_poly.pdbx_seq_one_letter_code
_entity_poly.pdbx_strand_id
1 'polypeptide(L)'
;TLQGLFISGDITHSSTSAAAAGSYHSLTKEVAVILGIMFKHAFPHWYERYRLAFDAGVWLPEDPGPFLGRAVIFKLQGRLHKDRQDLGPSVCFGVGRYSGAEMLFPQFGAKLAYLPGEVCIFYSSDLYHMVAPYQALQPSEEDKRDQISPGRIGSVFFFPKESFKELYDKPEGWGYKTQWGKNSHLFAV
;
A
#
# COMPACT_ATOMS: atom_id res chain seq x y z
N THR A 1 6.16 27.95 -5.51
CA THR A 1 5.61 26.76 -6.21
C THR A 1 4.60 26.13 -5.27
N LEU A 2 3.37 25.88 -5.72
CA LEU A 2 2.32 25.30 -4.89
C LEU A 2 2.76 23.92 -4.38
N GLN A 3 3.14 23.82 -3.11
CA GLN A 3 3.39 22.58 -2.40
C GLN A 3 2.03 21.98 -2.03
N GLY A 4 1.47 21.19 -2.93
CA GLY A 4 0.27 20.40 -2.67
C GLY A 4 0.57 18.93 -2.98
N LEU A 5 -0.14 18.02 -2.31
CA LEU A 5 -0.08 16.61 -2.69
C LEU A 5 -0.89 16.41 -3.97
N PHE A 6 -0.36 15.58 -4.84
CA PHE A 6 -1.02 15.21 -6.08
C PHE A 6 -1.69 13.86 -5.90
N ILE A 7 -3.00 13.83 -6.11
CA ILE A 7 -3.73 12.58 -6.32
C ILE A 7 -3.32 12.06 -7.70
N SER A 8 -3.12 10.75 -7.83
CA SER A 8 -2.80 10.14 -9.12
C SER A 8 -3.82 10.56 -10.18
N GLY A 9 -3.33 10.99 -11.35
CA GLY A 9 -4.17 11.38 -12.47
C GLY A 9 -5.14 10.28 -12.88
N ASP A 10 -4.73 9.01 -12.76
CA ASP A 10 -5.54 7.84 -13.11
C ASP A 10 -6.82 7.73 -12.26
N ILE A 11 -6.75 8.18 -11.00
CA ILE A 11 -7.87 8.18 -10.06
C ILE A 11 -8.83 9.34 -10.38
N THR A 12 -8.29 10.50 -10.74
CA THR A 12 -9.06 11.74 -10.91
C THR A 12 -9.47 12.02 -12.35
N HIS A 13 -9.06 11.21 -13.33
CA HIS A 13 -9.32 11.46 -14.75
C HIS A 13 -10.82 11.39 -15.11
N SER A 14 -11.59 10.54 -14.41
CA SER A 14 -13.02 10.39 -14.64
C SER A 14 -13.78 10.10 -13.35
N SER A 15 -15.07 10.41 -13.32
CA SER A 15 -15.96 10.01 -12.22
C SER A 15 -15.99 8.49 -12.03
N THR A 16 -15.92 7.73 -13.13
CA THR A 16 -15.83 6.26 -13.10
C THR A 16 -14.55 5.79 -12.42
N SER A 17 -13.41 6.42 -12.69
CA SER A 17 -12.13 6.08 -12.04
C SER A 17 -12.17 6.33 -10.54
N ALA A 18 -12.73 7.47 -10.12
CA ALA A 18 -12.88 7.80 -8.70
C ALA A 18 -13.82 6.81 -7.99
N ALA A 19 -14.96 6.48 -8.62
CA ALA A 19 -15.89 5.48 -8.09
C ALA A 19 -15.26 4.07 -8.03
N ALA A 20 -14.46 3.69 -9.03
CA ALA A 20 -13.75 2.42 -9.05
C ALA A 20 -12.71 2.32 -7.92
N ALA A 21 -11.99 3.41 -7.64
CA ALA A 21 -11.08 3.48 -6.50
C ALA A 21 -11.86 3.32 -5.17
N GLY A 22 -12.95 4.06 -4.98
CA GLY A 22 -13.80 3.94 -3.78
C GLY A 22 -14.38 2.53 -3.60
N SER A 23 -14.81 1.89 -4.69
CA SER A 23 -15.27 0.49 -4.69
C SER A 23 -14.15 -0.47 -4.29
N TYR A 24 -12.94 -0.29 -4.84
CA TYR A 24 -11.77 -1.08 -4.47
C TYR A 24 -11.44 -0.95 -2.96
N HIS A 25 -11.42 0.26 -2.42
CA HIS A 25 -11.18 0.47 -0.98
C HIS A 25 -12.27 -0.16 -0.12
N SER A 26 -13.54 -0.03 -0.53
CA SER A 26 -14.68 -0.64 0.16
C SER A 26 -14.57 -2.17 0.19
N LEU A 27 -14.28 -2.79 -0.96
CA LEU A 27 -14.16 -4.24 -1.10
C LEU A 27 -12.93 -4.82 -0.39
N THR A 28 -11.87 -4.01 -0.22
CA THR A 28 -10.62 -4.43 0.45
C THR A 28 -10.48 -3.89 1.87
N LYS A 29 -11.56 -3.33 2.44
CA LYS A 29 -11.54 -2.67 3.75
C LYS A 29 -11.07 -3.61 4.86
N GLU A 30 -11.62 -4.81 4.92
CA GLU A 30 -11.30 -5.79 5.96
C GLU A 30 -9.82 -6.20 5.94
N VAL A 31 -9.28 -6.42 4.74
CA VAL A 31 -7.86 -6.74 4.55
C VAL A 31 -6.99 -5.63 5.14
N ALA A 32 -7.26 -4.38 4.76
CA ALA A 32 -6.48 -3.25 5.22
C ALA A 32 -6.62 -3.00 6.74
N VAL A 33 -7.79 -3.26 7.33
CA VAL A 33 -7.99 -3.23 8.79
C VAL A 33 -7.13 -4.29 9.49
N ILE A 34 -7.14 -5.53 9.00
CA ILE A 34 -6.33 -6.63 9.56
C ILE A 34 -4.84 -6.28 9.48
N LEU A 35 -4.37 -5.78 8.33
CA LEU A 35 -2.98 -5.34 8.18
C LEU A 35 -2.65 -4.17 9.11
N GLY A 36 -3.57 -3.22 9.30
CA GLY A 36 -3.43 -2.15 10.27
C GLY A 36 -3.28 -2.65 11.71
N ILE A 37 -4.02 -3.69 12.10
CA ILE A 37 -3.88 -4.34 13.42
C ILE A 37 -2.52 -5.02 13.55
N MET A 38 -2.11 -5.81 12.55
CA MET A 38 -0.79 -6.46 12.54
C MET A 38 0.34 -5.42 12.62
N PHE A 39 0.23 -4.32 11.86
CA PHE A 39 1.18 -3.22 11.86
C PHE A 39 1.24 -2.50 13.21
N LYS A 40 0.09 -2.23 13.83
CA LYS A 40 0.03 -1.64 15.18
C LYS A 40 0.77 -2.48 16.20
N HIS A 41 0.64 -3.80 16.10
CA HIS A 41 1.29 -4.71 17.03
C HIS A 41 2.80 -4.80 16.79
N ALA A 42 3.23 -4.92 15.54
CA ALA A 42 4.65 -5.07 15.19
C ALA A 42 5.44 -3.74 15.30
N PHE A 43 4.82 -2.61 14.98
CA PHE A 43 5.45 -1.29 14.92
C PHE A 43 4.53 -0.19 15.51
N PRO A 44 4.23 -0.22 16.81
CA PRO A 44 3.25 0.68 17.44
C PRO A 44 3.57 2.16 17.23
N HIS A 45 4.84 2.55 17.36
CA HIS A 45 5.26 3.95 17.15
C HIS A 45 5.08 4.42 15.71
N TRP A 46 5.30 3.55 14.72
CA TRP A 46 5.05 3.90 13.32
C TRP A 46 3.56 3.95 13.01
N TYR A 47 2.77 3.06 13.61
CA TYR A 47 1.32 3.09 13.46
C TYR A 47 0.73 4.42 13.92
N GLU A 48 1.14 4.93 15.09
CA GLU A 48 0.66 6.23 15.61
C GLU A 48 0.99 7.37 14.64
N ARG A 49 2.24 7.43 14.18
CA ARG A 49 2.70 8.44 13.23
C ARG A 49 1.95 8.37 11.91
N TYR A 50 1.81 7.17 11.35
CA TYR A 50 1.08 6.96 10.11
C TYR A 50 -0.39 7.29 10.27
N ARG A 51 -1.02 6.92 11.40
CA ARG A 51 -2.43 7.22 11.66
C ARG A 51 -2.68 8.72 11.63
N LEU A 52 -1.88 9.53 12.32
CA LEU A 52 -2.00 10.98 12.33
C LEU A 52 -1.89 11.57 10.91
N ALA A 53 -0.86 11.19 10.17
CA ALA A 53 -0.67 11.66 8.79
C ALA A 53 -1.77 11.16 7.85
N PHE A 54 -2.26 9.94 8.05
CA PHE A 54 -3.36 9.36 7.28
C PHE A 54 -4.66 10.12 7.52
N ASP A 55 -5.04 10.34 8.79
CA ASP A 55 -6.28 11.03 9.16
C ASP A 55 -6.27 12.49 8.67
N ALA A 56 -5.09 13.11 8.57
CA ALA A 56 -4.92 14.41 7.95
C ALA A 56 -5.08 14.40 6.42
N GLY A 57 -4.68 13.33 5.73
CA GLY A 57 -4.45 13.32 4.28
C GLY A 57 -5.27 12.34 3.45
N VAL A 58 -6.04 11.43 4.06
CA VAL A 58 -6.79 10.36 3.39
C VAL A 58 -7.63 10.90 2.23
N TRP A 59 -7.59 10.20 1.10
CA TRP A 59 -8.24 10.65 -0.13
C TRP A 59 -9.72 10.30 -0.19
N LEU A 60 -10.04 9.07 0.21
CA LEU A 60 -11.37 8.49 0.13
C LEU A 60 -11.76 8.02 1.53
N PRO A 61 -12.94 8.42 2.07
CA PRO A 61 -13.40 8.00 3.39
C PRO A 61 -13.49 6.48 3.56
N GLU A 62 -13.63 5.75 2.46
CA GLU A 62 -13.71 4.30 2.42
C GLU A 62 -12.36 3.62 2.68
N ASP A 63 -11.24 4.34 2.56
CA ASP A 63 -9.89 3.81 2.76
C ASP A 63 -9.57 3.70 4.26
N PRO A 64 -9.43 2.49 4.83
CA PRO A 64 -8.95 2.35 6.19
C PRO A 64 -7.42 2.50 6.23
N GLY A 65 -6.94 3.46 7.02
CA GLY A 65 -5.51 3.63 7.27
C GLY A 65 -4.89 2.51 8.12
N PRO A 66 -3.58 2.57 8.39
CA PRO A 66 -2.84 3.82 8.49
C PRO A 66 -1.99 4.16 7.24
N PHE A 67 -2.03 3.34 6.19
CA PHE A 67 -1.17 3.52 5.00
C PHE A 67 -1.84 4.43 3.98
N LEU A 68 -1.12 5.42 3.47
CA LEU A 68 -1.62 6.30 2.40
C LEU A 68 -1.30 5.75 1.00
N GLY A 69 -0.25 4.94 0.87
CA GLY A 69 0.17 4.31 -0.37
C GLY A 69 -0.31 2.87 -0.46
N ARG A 70 -0.87 2.50 -1.62
CA ARG A 70 -1.21 1.12 -1.98
C ARG A 70 -0.70 0.82 -3.40
N ALA A 71 -0.12 -0.35 -3.59
CA ALA A 71 0.28 -0.83 -4.91
C ALA A 71 -0.14 -2.30 -5.12
N VAL A 72 -0.63 -2.59 -6.32
CA VAL A 72 -0.95 -3.96 -6.76
C VAL A 72 0.09 -4.37 -7.81
N ILE A 73 0.80 -5.45 -7.52
CA ILE A 73 1.81 -6.04 -8.39
C ILE A 73 1.18 -7.24 -9.08
N PHE A 74 0.69 -7.04 -10.30
CA PHE A 74 0.01 -8.09 -11.06
C PHE A 74 0.99 -8.86 -11.94
N LYS A 75 1.29 -10.10 -11.57
CA LYS A 75 2.11 -11.06 -12.35
C LYS A 75 3.50 -10.57 -12.77
N LEU A 76 4.03 -9.60 -12.04
CA LEU A 76 5.34 -9.03 -12.29
C LEU A 76 6.39 -9.70 -11.40
N GLN A 77 7.50 -10.11 -12.00
CA GLN A 77 8.69 -10.52 -11.29
C GLN A 77 9.55 -9.29 -10.97
N GLY A 78 9.60 -8.92 -9.69
CA GLY A 78 10.44 -7.83 -9.22
C GLY A 78 11.93 -8.18 -9.27
N ARG A 79 12.78 -7.17 -9.43
CA ARG A 79 14.24 -7.26 -9.26
C ARG A 79 14.61 -6.96 -7.81
N LEU A 80 15.85 -7.23 -7.41
CA LEU A 80 16.39 -6.79 -6.12
C LEU A 80 16.40 -5.25 -6.04
N HIS A 81 15.73 -4.68 -5.03
CA HIS A 81 15.61 -3.23 -4.89
C HIS A 81 15.38 -2.81 -3.43
N LYS A 82 15.26 -1.48 -3.24
CA LYS A 82 14.79 -0.82 -2.02
C LYS A 82 13.78 0.23 -2.41
N ASP A 83 12.74 0.39 -1.62
CA ASP A 83 11.70 1.40 -1.87
C ASP A 83 12.11 2.72 -1.25
N ARG A 84 13.05 3.42 -1.92
CA ARG A 84 13.71 4.61 -1.36
C ARG A 84 12.77 5.78 -1.03
N GLN A 85 11.55 5.75 -1.56
CA GLN A 85 10.54 6.79 -1.33
C GLN A 85 9.55 6.41 -0.24
N ASP A 86 9.67 5.22 0.35
CA ASP A 86 8.87 4.82 1.51
C ASP A 86 9.49 5.40 2.77
N LEU A 87 8.65 5.94 3.64
CA LEU A 87 9.01 6.19 5.03
C LEU A 87 8.72 4.92 5.82
N GLY A 88 9.55 4.61 6.82
CA GLY A 88 9.27 3.59 7.83
C GLY A 88 9.07 2.17 7.28
N PRO A 89 8.41 1.28 8.04
CA PRO A 89 8.08 -0.05 7.58
C PRO A 89 6.85 -0.04 6.65
N SER A 90 6.91 -0.93 5.67
CA SER A 90 5.84 -1.23 4.71
C SER A 90 5.33 -2.64 4.95
N VAL A 91 4.11 -2.90 4.49
CA VAL A 91 3.44 -4.20 4.60
C VAL A 91 3.22 -4.75 3.21
N CYS A 92 3.55 -6.02 2.99
CA CYS A 92 3.18 -6.68 1.75
C CYS A 92 2.68 -8.11 2.00
N PHE A 93 1.79 -8.56 1.13
CA PHE A 93 1.33 -9.95 1.10
C PHE A 93 1.07 -10.39 -0.34
N GLY A 94 1.02 -11.70 -0.55
CA GLY A 94 0.68 -12.31 -1.83
C GLY A 94 -0.69 -12.95 -1.82
N VAL A 95 -1.36 -12.96 -2.96
CA VAL A 95 -2.57 -13.77 -3.25
C VAL A 95 -2.47 -14.38 -4.65
N GLY A 96 -3.39 -15.29 -4.96
CA GLY A 96 -3.43 -16.02 -6.22
C GLY A 96 -2.89 -17.44 -6.10
N ARG A 97 -2.55 -18.04 -7.24
CA ARG A 97 -2.18 -19.46 -7.34
C ARG A 97 -0.82 -19.63 -7.98
N TYR A 98 0.18 -19.90 -7.15
CA TYR A 98 1.57 -20.03 -7.54
C TYR A 98 2.35 -20.87 -6.53
N SER A 99 3.53 -21.32 -6.92
CA SER A 99 4.56 -21.90 -6.04
C SER A 99 5.85 -21.08 -6.10
N GLY A 100 6.70 -21.23 -5.09
CA GLY A 100 7.91 -20.41 -4.90
C GLY A 100 7.56 -19.06 -4.28
N ALA A 101 8.15 -17.99 -4.80
CA ALA A 101 7.90 -16.60 -4.39
C ALA A 101 8.33 -16.24 -2.95
N GLU A 102 9.30 -16.93 -2.35
CA GLU A 102 9.81 -16.59 -1.03
C GLU A 102 10.33 -15.14 -0.98
N MET A 103 10.18 -14.48 0.17
CA MET A 103 10.75 -13.16 0.38
C MET A 103 12.24 -13.29 0.70
N LEU A 104 13.08 -12.67 -0.12
CA LEU A 104 14.53 -12.70 0.00
C LEU A 104 15.04 -11.40 0.61
N PHE A 105 15.86 -11.52 1.66
CA PHE A 105 16.60 -10.41 2.26
C PHE A 105 18.11 -10.72 2.22
N PRO A 106 18.81 -10.40 1.10
CA PRO A 106 20.20 -10.81 0.91
C PRO A 106 21.16 -10.29 1.98
N GLN A 107 20.89 -9.10 2.53
CA GLN A 107 21.70 -8.52 3.61
C GLN A 107 21.74 -9.39 4.88
N PHE A 108 20.71 -10.21 5.08
CA PHE A 108 20.62 -11.12 6.22
C PHE A 108 20.92 -12.58 5.84
N GLY A 109 21.20 -12.85 4.57
CA GLY A 109 21.25 -14.24 4.07
C GLY A 109 19.94 -15.00 4.29
N ALA A 110 18.81 -14.28 4.37
CA ALA A 110 17.53 -14.85 4.78
C ALA A 110 16.59 -15.08 3.59
N LYS A 111 15.87 -16.20 3.66
CA LYS A 111 14.75 -16.56 2.78
C LYS A 111 13.55 -16.88 3.67
N LEU A 112 12.49 -16.08 3.58
CA LEU A 112 11.28 -16.22 4.38
C LEU A 112 10.13 -16.74 3.53
N ALA A 113 9.25 -17.52 4.14
CA ALA A 113 8.00 -17.91 3.51
C ALA A 113 7.19 -16.66 3.13
N TYR A 114 6.59 -16.70 1.93
CA TYR A 114 5.78 -15.61 1.40
C TYR A 114 4.71 -16.15 0.43
N LEU A 115 4.03 -17.20 0.88
CA LEU A 115 2.94 -17.89 0.22
C LEU A 115 1.64 -17.07 0.26
N PRO A 116 0.60 -17.44 -0.52
CA PRO A 116 -0.69 -16.78 -0.47
C PRO A 116 -1.25 -16.67 0.97
N GLY A 117 -1.56 -15.44 1.39
CA GLY A 117 -2.06 -15.14 2.75
C GLY A 117 -0.99 -14.84 3.79
N GLU A 118 0.29 -15.09 3.52
CA GLU A 118 1.38 -14.70 4.41
C GLU A 118 1.71 -13.21 4.27
N VAL A 119 1.98 -12.55 5.40
CA VAL A 119 2.21 -11.11 5.50
C VAL A 119 3.66 -10.86 5.91
N CYS A 120 4.34 -9.96 5.20
CA CYS A 120 5.66 -9.48 5.55
C CYS A 120 5.57 -7.99 5.92
N ILE A 121 6.17 -7.61 7.07
CA ILE A 121 6.24 -6.22 7.52
C ILE A 121 7.70 -5.90 7.83
N PHE A 122 8.28 -4.92 7.12
CA PHE A 122 9.70 -4.62 7.21
C PHE A 122 10.02 -3.22 6.68
N TYR A 123 11.22 -2.72 6.98
CA TYR A 123 11.73 -1.44 6.49
C TYR A 123 12.17 -1.52 5.02
N SER A 124 11.23 -1.30 4.09
CA SER A 124 11.44 -1.46 2.64
C SER A 124 12.47 -0.50 2.03
N SER A 125 12.67 0.67 2.65
CA SER A 125 13.65 1.67 2.23
C SER A 125 15.08 1.37 2.72
N ASP A 126 15.21 0.62 3.81
CA ASP A 126 16.49 0.24 4.42
C ASP A 126 17.00 -1.11 3.92
N LEU A 127 16.07 -2.05 3.67
CA LEU A 127 16.38 -3.44 3.34
C LEU A 127 16.25 -3.71 1.83
N TYR A 128 17.33 -4.19 1.24
CA TYR A 128 17.31 -4.84 -0.07
C TYR A 128 16.45 -6.09 0.00
N HIS A 129 15.44 -6.13 -0.85
CA HIS A 129 14.51 -7.24 -0.88
C HIS A 129 14.05 -7.55 -2.30
N MET A 130 13.63 -8.79 -2.49
CA MET A 130 12.91 -9.23 -3.68
C MET A 130 12.09 -10.47 -3.36
N VAL A 131 11.07 -10.69 -4.16
CA VAL A 131 10.36 -11.95 -4.20
C VAL A 131 11.13 -12.89 -5.12
N ALA A 132 11.43 -14.10 -4.65
CA ALA A 132 12.08 -15.15 -5.45
C ALA A 132 11.25 -15.47 -6.71
N PRO A 133 11.84 -16.05 -7.77
CA PRO A 133 11.09 -16.53 -8.91
C PRO A 133 9.91 -17.42 -8.48
N TYR A 134 8.77 -17.23 -9.13
CA TYR A 134 7.57 -18.03 -8.89
C TYR A 134 7.10 -18.70 -10.18
N GLN A 135 6.36 -19.79 -10.01
CA GLN A 135 5.69 -20.47 -11.10
C GLN A 135 4.18 -20.40 -10.90
N ALA A 136 3.45 -19.99 -11.95
CA ALA A 136 2.00 -20.07 -11.94
C ALA A 136 1.56 -21.54 -11.90
N LEU A 137 0.63 -21.86 -10.99
CA LEU A 137 0.06 -23.20 -10.90
C LEU A 137 -1.11 -23.34 -11.88
N GLN A 138 -1.61 -24.56 -12.03
CA GLN A 138 -2.84 -24.79 -12.80
C GLN A 138 -4.02 -24.06 -12.14
N PRO A 139 -4.92 -23.44 -12.93
CA PRO A 139 -6.12 -22.82 -12.40
C PRO A 139 -7.02 -23.90 -11.78
N SER A 140 -7.66 -23.58 -10.65
CA SER A 140 -8.75 -24.40 -10.11
C SER A 140 -9.99 -24.28 -11.00
N GLU A 141 -10.98 -25.16 -10.79
CA GLU A 141 -12.26 -25.07 -11.48
C GLU A 141 -13.01 -23.76 -11.16
N GLU A 142 -12.84 -23.24 -9.95
CA GLU A 142 -13.33 -21.92 -9.56
C GLU A 142 -12.66 -20.81 -10.36
N ASP A 143 -11.33 -20.82 -10.47
CA ASP A 143 -10.62 -19.82 -11.28
C ASP A 143 -11.04 -19.87 -12.76
N LYS A 144 -11.26 -21.08 -13.31
CA LYS A 144 -11.72 -21.23 -14.70
C LYS A 144 -13.11 -20.64 -14.91
N ARG A 145 -14.04 -20.92 -13.98
CA ARG A 145 -15.41 -20.39 -14.01
C ARG A 145 -15.41 -18.86 -13.91
N ASP A 146 -14.57 -18.32 -13.03
CA ASP A 146 -14.52 -16.89 -12.75
C ASP A 146 -13.53 -16.15 -13.67
N GLN A 147 -12.94 -16.87 -14.64
CA GLN A 147 -11.96 -16.38 -15.62
C GLN A 147 -10.74 -15.71 -14.98
N ILE A 148 -10.33 -16.19 -13.82
CA ILE A 148 -9.15 -15.74 -13.09
C ILE A 148 -7.93 -16.49 -13.64
N SER A 149 -6.95 -15.74 -14.12
CA SER A 149 -5.73 -16.32 -14.67
C SER A 149 -4.70 -16.57 -13.56
N PRO A 150 -4.03 -17.75 -13.53
CA PRO A 150 -3.15 -18.11 -12.43
C PRO A 150 -1.88 -17.26 -12.37
N GLY A 151 -1.21 -17.31 -11.22
CA GLY A 151 0.00 -16.54 -10.94
C GLY A 151 -0.07 -15.78 -9.62
N ARG A 152 0.97 -15.00 -9.35
CA ARG A 152 1.11 -14.17 -8.16
C ARG A 152 0.52 -12.78 -8.38
N ILE A 153 -0.26 -12.33 -7.40
CA ILE A 153 -0.68 -10.94 -7.24
C ILE A 153 -0.12 -10.48 -5.89
N GLY A 154 0.72 -9.45 -5.91
CA GLY A 154 1.24 -8.84 -4.69
C GLY A 154 0.43 -7.60 -4.33
N SER A 155 0.20 -7.37 -3.05
CA SER A 155 -0.36 -6.14 -2.52
C SER A 155 0.64 -5.52 -1.55
N VAL A 156 0.93 -4.23 -1.73
CA VAL A 156 1.89 -3.48 -0.92
C VAL A 156 1.20 -2.26 -0.34
N PHE A 157 1.41 -2.03 0.95
CA PHE A 157 0.88 -0.93 1.74
C PHE A 157 2.05 -0.19 2.36
N PHE A 158 2.14 1.11 2.11
CA PHE A 158 3.31 1.91 2.47
C PHE A 158 2.90 3.36 2.74
N PHE A 159 3.83 4.17 3.24
CA PHE A 159 3.62 5.60 3.40
C PHE A 159 4.69 6.37 2.61
N PRO A 160 4.32 7.10 1.55
CA PRO A 160 5.30 7.89 0.80
C PRO A 160 5.94 8.97 1.68
N LYS A 161 7.27 9.06 1.65
CA LYS A 161 8.05 9.96 2.49
C LYS A 161 7.68 11.43 2.33
N GLU A 162 7.51 11.89 1.10
CA GLU A 162 7.14 13.28 0.85
C GLU A 162 5.70 13.57 1.29
N SER A 163 4.78 12.63 1.09
CA SER A 163 3.41 12.76 1.61
C SER A 163 3.39 12.83 3.13
N PHE A 164 4.18 12.00 3.81
CA PHE A 164 4.25 12.04 5.26
C PHE A 164 4.76 13.40 5.77
N LYS A 165 5.84 13.93 5.18
CA LYS A 165 6.39 15.24 5.57
C LYS A 165 5.38 16.37 5.45
N GLU A 166 4.49 16.30 4.46
CA GLU A 166 3.44 17.31 4.28
C GLU A 166 2.29 17.15 5.28
N LEU A 167 2.03 15.93 5.77
CA LEU A 167 0.81 15.61 6.52
C LEU A 167 1.00 15.44 8.03
N TYR A 168 2.20 15.10 8.50
CA TYR A 168 2.41 14.63 9.88
C TYR A 168 2.02 15.62 10.99
N ASP A 169 1.99 16.92 10.67
CA ASP A 169 1.66 18.01 11.59
C ASP A 169 0.31 18.67 11.28
N LYS A 170 -0.43 18.14 10.31
CA LYS A 170 -1.69 18.72 9.86
C LYS A 170 -2.86 18.18 10.68
N PRO A 171 -3.92 19.00 10.89
CA PRO A 171 -5.11 18.52 11.57
C PRO A 171 -5.87 17.50 10.73
N GLU A 172 -6.70 16.70 11.39
CA GLU A 172 -7.59 15.74 10.73
C GLU A 172 -8.44 16.40 9.63
N GLY A 173 -8.52 15.72 8.48
CA GLY A 173 -9.24 16.17 7.30
C GLY A 173 -8.64 17.40 6.61
N TRP A 174 -7.41 17.82 6.94
CA TRP A 174 -6.73 18.93 6.28
C TRP A 174 -6.67 18.75 4.76
N GLY A 175 -6.34 17.55 4.29
CA GLY A 175 -6.26 17.22 2.87
C GLY A 175 -7.58 17.49 2.16
N TYR A 176 -8.69 16.96 2.68
CA TYR A 176 -10.01 17.21 2.10
C TYR A 176 -10.38 18.71 2.11
N LYS A 177 -10.21 19.38 3.26
CA LYS A 177 -10.57 20.80 3.43
C LYS A 177 -9.79 21.72 2.50
N THR A 178 -8.50 21.48 2.32
CA THR A 178 -7.59 22.35 1.58
C THR A 178 -7.37 21.92 0.13
N GLN A 179 -8.08 20.89 -0.34
CA GLN A 179 -7.80 20.25 -1.62
C GLN A 179 -6.33 19.80 -1.73
N TRP A 180 -5.86 19.13 -0.68
CA TRP A 180 -4.52 18.59 -0.48
C TRP A 180 -3.43 19.66 -0.65
N GLY A 181 -3.65 20.80 -0.01
CA GLY A 181 -2.71 21.93 0.01
C GLY A 181 -2.93 22.97 -1.10
N LYS A 182 -3.69 22.68 -2.17
CA LYS A 182 -3.92 23.63 -3.29
C LYS A 182 -4.58 24.92 -2.83
N ASN A 183 -5.52 24.81 -1.89
CA ASN A 183 -6.29 25.92 -1.35
C ASN A 183 -5.91 26.26 0.08
N SER A 184 -4.75 25.81 0.56
CA SER A 184 -4.27 26.04 1.94
C SER A 184 -4.33 27.51 2.36
N HIS A 185 -4.04 28.43 1.44
CA HIS A 185 -4.13 29.88 1.64
C HIS A 185 -5.53 30.39 2.02
N LEU A 186 -6.60 29.67 1.71
CA LEU A 186 -7.97 30.01 2.08
C LEU A 186 -8.34 29.58 3.52
N PHE A 187 -7.52 28.72 4.13
CA PHE A 187 -7.78 28.11 5.44
C PHE A 187 -6.68 28.41 6.47
N ALA A 188 -5.74 29.29 6.12
CA ALA A 188 -4.75 29.81 7.06
C ALA A 188 -5.44 30.78 8.04
N VAL A 189 -5.49 30.40 9.31
CA VAL A 189 -5.66 31.29 10.47
C VAL A 189 -4.36 31.24 11.24
#